data_AF-A0A952PWH8-F1
#
_entry.id   AF-A0A952PWH8-F1
#
_cell.length_a   1.000
_cell.length_b   1.000
_cell.length_c   1.000
_cell.angle_alpha   90.00
_cell.angle_beta   90.00
_cell.angle_gamma   90.00
#
_symmetry.space_group_name_H-M   'P 1'
#
loop_
_entity.id
_entity.type
_entity.pdbx_description
1 polymer ?
#
loop_
_entity_poly.entity_id
_entity_poly.type
_entity_poly.pdbx_seq_one_letter_code
_entity_poly.pdbx_strand_id
1 'polypeptide(L)'
;MMNNIQNVSGIGIEYVDDEGNLKFIDFHACYRSYLKMHYGDEFTEMDLPEFERTSYKCVGQRDLFTNPPYIELFTDPPTRFEFSSKDGFYELQRQIHKARWRTMDLS
;
A
#
# COMPACT_ATOMS: atom_id res chain seq x y z
N MET A 1 15.02 1.39 10.25
CA MET A 1 13.90 0.98 9.39
C MET A 1 13.89 -0.52 9.24
N MET A 2 13.24 -1.19 10.18
CA MET A 2 12.88 -2.60 10.05
C MET A 2 11.45 -2.76 10.55
N ASN A 3 10.51 -2.26 9.74
CA ASN A 3 9.08 -2.42 10.00
C ASN A 3 8.72 -3.90 9.91
N ASN A 4 8.29 -4.50 11.02
CA ASN A 4 8.00 -5.92 11.08
C ASN A 4 6.50 -6.17 10.85
N ILE A 5 6.16 -6.64 9.65
CA ILE A 5 4.78 -6.93 9.24
C ILE A 5 4.28 -8.15 10.02
N GLN A 6 3.22 -7.97 10.80
CA GLN A 6 2.61 -9.03 11.60
C GLN A 6 1.49 -9.73 10.84
N ASN A 7 0.65 -8.95 10.14
CA ASN A 7 -0.53 -9.46 9.47
C ASN A 7 -0.91 -8.57 8.28
N VAL A 8 -1.44 -9.19 7.23
CA VAL A 8 -2.04 -8.51 6.09
C VAL A 8 -3.42 -9.11 5.84
N SER A 9 -4.44 -8.27 5.85
CA SER A 9 -5.83 -8.66 5.69
C SER A 9 -6.49 -7.92 4.52
N GLY A 10 -7.76 -8.19 4.26
CA GLY A 10 -8.54 -7.46 3.27
C GLY A 10 -8.67 -5.95 3.55
N ILE A 11 -8.50 -5.53 4.81
CA ILE A 11 -8.70 -4.14 5.22
C ILE A 11 -7.39 -3.36 5.37
N GLY A 12 -6.24 -4.03 5.51
CA GLY A 12 -5.01 -3.34 5.86
C GLY A 12 -3.85 -4.21 6.33
N ILE A 13 -2.82 -3.54 6.85
CA ILE A 13 -1.57 -4.12 7.35
C ILE A 13 -1.37 -3.77 8.81
N GLU A 14 -1.12 -4.78 9.64
CA GLU A 14 -0.62 -4.61 11.01
C GLU A 14 0.90 -4.79 11.01
N TYR A 15 1.63 -3.84 11.57
CA TYR A 15 3.08 -3.90 11.66
C TYR A 15 3.59 -3.26 12.95
N VAL A 16 4.79 -3.63 13.34
CA VAL A 16 5.52 -2.97 14.43
C VAL A 16 6.48 -1.98 13.82
N ASP A 17 6.41 -0.72 14.26
CA ASP A 17 7.29 0.35 13.81
C ASP A 17 8.68 0.29 14.48
N ASP A 18 9.58 1.19 14.08
CA ASP A 18 10.95 1.26 14.60
C ASP A 18 11.00 1.59 16.12
N GLU A 19 9.91 2.10 16.71
CA GLU A 19 9.78 2.37 18.15
C GLU A 19 9.21 1.17 18.93
N GLY A 20 8.83 0.10 18.26
CA GLY A 20 8.21 -1.08 18.88
C GLY A 20 6.70 -0.95 19.08
N ASN A 21 6.07 0.08 18.51
CA ASN A 21 4.62 0.28 18.63
C ASN A 21 3.88 -0.51 17.55
N LEU A 22 2.76 -1.14 17.93
CA LEU A 22 1.83 -1.73 16.97
C LEU A 22 1.10 -0.61 16.21
N LYS A 23 1.18 -0.66 14.88
CA LYS A 23 0.54 0.26 13.96
C LYS A 23 -0.34 -0.50 12.98
N PHE A 24 -1.34 0.19 12.45
CA PHE A 24 -2.24 -0.32 11.44
C PHE A 24 -2.34 0.64 10.27
N ILE A 25 -2.24 0.11 9.05
CA ILE A 25 -2.44 0.84 7.80
C ILE A 25 -3.77 0.39 7.19
N ASP A 26 -4.70 1.31 7.03
CA ASP A 26 -6.00 1.09 6.39
C ASP A 26 -5.88 1.26 4.87
N PHE A 27 -6.20 0.20 4.11
CA PHE A 27 -6.12 0.24 2.64
C PHE A 27 -7.15 1.16 1.98
N HIS A 28 -8.33 1.33 2.56
CA HIS A 28 -9.28 2.32 2.06
C HIS A 28 -8.78 3.74 2.30
N ALA A 29 -8.08 4.00 3.41
CA ALA A 29 -7.43 5.29 3.63
C ALA A 29 -6.36 5.55 2.56
N CYS A 30 -5.49 4.57 2.29
CA CYS A 30 -4.50 4.68 1.22
C CYS A 30 -5.14 4.92 -0.15
N TYR A 31 -6.23 4.22 -0.47
CA TYR A 31 -6.92 4.41 -1.73
C TYR A 31 -7.56 5.79 -1.85
N ARG A 32 -8.12 6.34 -0.77
CA ARG A 32 -8.61 7.74 -0.77
C ARG A 32 -7.48 8.73 -1.02
N SER A 33 -6.32 8.54 -0.40
CA SER A 33 -5.14 9.38 -0.68
C SER A 33 -4.71 9.27 -2.14
N TYR A 34 -4.71 8.06 -2.71
CA TYR A 34 -4.43 7.85 -4.14
C TYR A 34 -5.37 8.66 -5.03
N LEU A 35 -6.69 8.59 -4.76
CA LEU A 35 -7.68 9.34 -5.52
C LEU A 35 -7.45 10.85 -5.42
N LYS A 36 -7.19 11.36 -4.22
CA LYS A 36 -6.87 12.79 -4.02
C LYS A 36 -5.63 13.22 -4.80
N MET A 37 -4.57 12.43 -4.77
CA MET A 37 -3.33 12.72 -5.48
C MET A 37 -3.51 12.76 -7.01
N HIS A 38 -4.39 11.93 -7.56
CA HIS A 38 -4.55 11.80 -9.02
C HIS A 38 -5.66 12.66 -9.61
N TYR A 39 -6.72 12.94 -8.83
CA TYR A 39 -7.93 13.60 -9.31
C TYR A 39 -8.30 14.86 -8.53
N GLY A 40 -7.64 15.13 -7.39
CA GLY A 40 -7.88 16.30 -6.54
C GLY A 40 -8.71 16.02 -5.28
N ASP A 41 -8.71 16.96 -4.35
CA ASP A 41 -9.26 16.77 -2.99
C ASP A 41 -10.78 16.53 -2.94
N GLU A 42 -11.52 17.07 -3.91
CA GLU A 42 -12.98 16.89 -4.00
C GLU A 42 -13.38 15.56 -4.63
N PHE A 43 -12.43 14.83 -5.23
CA PHE A 43 -12.72 13.58 -5.93
C PHE A 43 -12.85 12.41 -4.96
N THR A 44 -13.92 11.64 -5.12
CA THR A 44 -14.25 10.49 -4.30
C THR A 44 -14.46 9.23 -5.14
N GLU A 45 -14.54 8.08 -4.48
CA GLU A 45 -14.87 6.82 -5.15
C GLU A 45 -16.25 6.87 -5.85
N MET A 46 -17.16 7.74 -5.42
CA MET A 46 -18.49 7.90 -6.04
C MET A 46 -18.43 8.60 -7.40
N ASP A 47 -17.35 9.31 -7.69
CA ASP A 47 -17.14 10.00 -8.96
C ASP A 47 -16.58 9.07 -10.05
N LEU A 48 -16.06 7.90 -9.64
CA LEU A 48 -15.58 6.88 -10.57
C LEU A 48 -16.74 6.18 -11.30
N PRO A 49 -16.55 5.77 -12.56
CA PRO A 49 -17.46 4.85 -13.23
C PRO A 49 -17.64 3.55 -12.41
N GLU A 50 -18.82 2.93 -12.48
CA GLU A 50 -19.14 1.74 -11.68
C GLU A 50 -18.20 0.55 -11.93
N PHE A 51 -17.76 0.38 -13.19
CA PHE A 51 -16.78 -0.65 -13.53
C PHE A 51 -15.42 -0.37 -12.90
N GLU A 52 -15.05 0.90 -12.65
CA GLU A 52 -13.80 1.26 -12.00
C GLU A 52 -13.88 1.11 -10.48
N ARG A 53 -15.03 1.42 -9.87
CA ARG A 53 -15.30 1.19 -8.44
C ARG A 53 -15.15 -0.27 -8.02
N THR A 54 -15.51 -1.18 -8.92
CA THR A 54 -15.37 -2.64 -8.74
C THR A 54 -14.03 -3.16 -9.27
N SER A 55 -13.32 -2.35 -10.05
CA SER A 55 -11.97 -2.66 -10.50
C SER A 55 -10.96 -2.43 -9.39
N TYR A 56 -9.87 -3.18 -9.46
CA TYR A 56 -8.82 -3.20 -8.46
C TYR A 56 -8.33 -1.81 -8.03
N LYS A 57 -8.17 -1.64 -6.72
CA LYS A 57 -7.88 -0.38 -6.07
C LYS A 57 -6.39 -0.26 -5.71
N CYS A 58 -5.78 0.88 -6.00
CA CYS A 58 -4.36 1.14 -5.77
C CYS A 58 -4.13 1.70 -4.36
N VAL A 59 -3.23 1.10 -3.59
CA VAL A 59 -2.93 1.51 -2.20
C VAL A 59 -1.51 2.02 -2.01
N GLY A 60 -0.70 1.99 -3.06
CA GLY A 60 0.70 2.36 -2.96
C GLY A 60 1.46 2.23 -4.27
N GLN A 61 2.76 2.36 -4.17
CA GLN A 61 3.74 2.19 -5.24
C GLN A 61 4.87 1.28 -4.78
N ARG A 62 5.60 0.72 -5.73
CA ARG A 62 6.72 -0.18 -5.46
C ARG A 62 7.82 0.00 -6.50
N ASP A 63 9.03 -0.31 -6.09
CA ASP A 63 10.18 -0.39 -6.97
C ASP A 63 11.06 -1.56 -6.54
N LEU A 64 11.18 -2.56 -7.41
CA LEU A 64 11.95 -3.78 -7.16
C LEU A 64 13.45 -3.62 -7.46
N PHE A 65 13.82 -2.65 -8.29
CA PHE A 65 15.18 -2.50 -8.81
C PHE A 65 16.01 -1.46 -8.07
N THR A 66 15.39 -0.70 -7.16
CA THR A 66 16.10 0.11 -6.15
C THR A 66 16.81 -0.77 -5.11
N ASN A 67 17.76 -0.17 -4.38
CA ASN A 67 18.50 -0.82 -3.32
C ASN A 67 18.46 0.02 -2.03
N PRO A 68 17.70 -0.37 -1.00
CA PRO A 68 16.86 -1.58 -0.94
C PRO A 68 15.57 -1.47 -1.79
N PRO A 69 15.04 -2.59 -2.32
CA PRO A 69 13.68 -2.63 -2.88
C PRO A 69 12.64 -2.17 -1.87
N TYR A 70 11.56 -1.55 -2.32
CA TYR A 70 10.53 -1.05 -1.40
C TYR A 70 9.09 -1.15 -1.92
N ILE A 71 8.16 -1.20 -0.96
CA ILE A 71 6.74 -0.95 -1.17
C ILE A 71 6.36 0.24 -0.28
N GLU A 72 5.79 1.29 -0.87
CA GLU A 72 5.35 2.49 -0.18
C GLU A 72 3.84 2.64 -0.31
N LEU A 73 3.14 2.71 0.82
CA LEU A 73 1.70 2.90 0.85
C LEU A 73 1.36 4.38 0.95
N PHE A 74 0.25 4.77 0.31
CA PHE A 74 -0.25 6.15 0.28
C PHE A 74 -0.96 6.56 1.58
N THR A 75 -0.36 6.23 2.72
CA THR A 75 -0.69 6.86 4.00
C THR A 75 -0.30 8.34 3.99
N ASP A 76 -0.78 9.09 4.97
CA ASP A 76 -0.43 10.50 5.16
C ASP A 76 0.14 10.69 6.58
N PRO A 77 1.48 10.80 6.75
CA PRO A 77 2.51 10.76 5.69
C PRO A 77 2.73 9.35 5.11
N PRO A 78 3.34 9.22 3.90
CA PRO A 78 3.59 7.92 3.27
C PRO A 78 4.41 6.97 4.13
N THR A 79 4.07 5.69 4.10
CA THR A 79 4.71 4.65 4.89
C THR A 79 5.41 3.66 3.97
N ARG A 80 6.73 3.57 4.12
CA ARG A 80 7.60 2.73 3.29
C ARG A 80 8.06 1.48 4.03
N PHE A 81 7.95 0.34 3.36
CA PHE A 81 8.55 -0.93 3.74
C PHE A 81 9.73 -1.20 2.83
N GLU A 82 10.94 -1.21 3.39
CA GLU A 82 12.17 -1.55 2.68
C GLU A 82 12.52 -3.02 2.94
N PHE A 83 13.06 -3.69 1.93
CA PHE A 83 13.32 -5.13 1.99
C PHE A 83 14.79 -5.44 1.74
N SER A 84 15.37 -6.29 2.59
CA SER A 84 16.72 -6.83 2.41
C SER A 84 16.78 -7.95 1.37
N SER A 85 15.63 -8.48 0.93
CA SER A 85 15.52 -9.56 -0.04
C SER A 85 14.29 -9.40 -0.94
N LYS A 86 14.39 -9.94 -2.16
CA LYS A 86 13.24 -9.99 -3.09
C LYS A 86 12.11 -10.88 -2.56
N ASP A 87 12.43 -11.91 -1.79
CA ASP A 87 11.41 -12.82 -1.24
C ASP A 87 10.47 -12.10 -0.27
N GLY A 88 11.01 -11.28 0.64
CA GLY A 88 10.19 -10.47 1.54
C GLY A 88 9.32 -9.44 0.80
N PHE A 89 9.88 -8.82 -0.24
CA PHE A 89 9.14 -7.91 -1.11
C PHE A 89 7.97 -8.63 -1.80
N TYR A 90 8.23 -9.77 -2.44
CA TYR A 90 7.21 -10.54 -3.15
C TYR A 90 6.16 -11.12 -2.20
N GLU A 91 6.54 -11.47 -0.97
CA GLU A 91 5.60 -11.88 0.06
C GLU A 91 4.56 -10.79 0.31
N LEU A 92 5.01 -9.57 0.64
CA LEU A 92 4.10 -8.46 0.92
C LEU A 92 3.26 -8.12 -0.31
N GLN A 93 3.88 -8.01 -1.50
CA GLN A 93 3.17 -7.74 -2.74
C GLN A 93 2.04 -8.76 -2.98
N ARG A 94 2.35 -10.04 -2.80
CA ARG A 94 1.38 -11.13 -2.98
C ARG A 94 0.25 -11.06 -1.96
N GLN A 95 0.55 -10.72 -0.71
CA GLN A 95 -0.47 -10.57 0.32
C GLN A 95 -1.43 -9.40 0.01
N ILE A 96 -0.90 -8.26 -0.42
CA ILE A 96 -1.70 -7.11 -0.90
C ILE A 96 -2.59 -7.53 -2.09
N HIS A 97 -2.04 -8.25 -3.07
CA HIS A 97 -2.83 -8.76 -4.20
C HIS A 97 -3.92 -9.74 -3.78
N LYS A 98 -3.64 -10.67 -2.85
CA LYS A 98 -4.64 -11.59 -2.30
C LYS A 98 -5.75 -10.86 -1.55
N ALA A 99 -5.43 -9.74 -0.93
CA ALA A 99 -6.39 -8.83 -0.29
C ALA A 99 -7.21 -8.00 -1.29
N ARG A 100 -7.07 -8.23 -2.61
CA ARG A 100 -7.75 -7.52 -3.71
C ARG A 100 -7.31 -6.06 -3.91
N TRP A 101 -6.14 -5.70 -3.41
CA TRP A 101 -5.50 -4.39 -3.60
C TRP A 101 -4.28 -4.48 -4.52
N ARG A 102 -3.78 -3.34 -5.01
CA ARG A 102 -2.60 -3.28 -5.89
C ARG A 102 -1.65 -2.16 -5.48
N THR A 103 -0.40 -2.28 -5.92
CA THR A 103 0.61 -1.22 -5.88
C THR A 103 1.10 -0.94 -7.30
N MET A 104 1.28 0.33 -7.66
CA MET A 104 1.86 0.71 -8.96
C MET A 104 3.32 0.28 -9.05
N ASP A 105 3.72 -0.29 -10.18
CA ASP A 105 5.12 -0.58 -10.48
C ASP A 105 5.78 0.68 -11.05
N LEU A 106 6.88 1.13 -10.46
CA LEU A 106 7.66 2.26 -10.96
C LEU A 106 8.81 1.84 -11.86
N SER A 107 8.98 0.53 -12.06
CA SER A 107 10.11 -0.10 -12.74
C SER A 107 9.71 -1.16 -13.75
#